data_AF-A0A259K4D9-F1
#
_entry.id   AF-A0A259K4D9-F1
#
_cell.length_a   1.000
_cell.length_b   1.000
_cell.length_c   1.000
_cell.angle_alpha   90.00
_cell.angle_beta   90.00
_cell.angle_gamma   90.00
#
_symmetry.space_group_name_H-M   'P 1'
#
loop_
_entity.id
_entity.type
_entity.pdbx_description
1 polymer ?
#
loop_
_entity_poly.entity_id
_entity_poly.type
_entity_poly.pdbx_seq_one_letter_code
_entity_poly.pdbx_strand_id
1 'polypeptide(L)'
;MPASQSPRLTEKQRAVLERLDRRVPIKVIAAELGVSESRVNQHIRALKDIYAVESLGELVERARSTGAQPSRKPAYRNSHLPEPADLPQPEDRVAPGEFVLADVAPLAIEAPWSVQHEPRVVPGVLDGENAVLFRLAVITGLTVGIVAVVLLVMTAALTVSEALAGTEVVVPEAP
;
A
#
# COMPACT_ATOMS: atom_id res chain seq x y z
N MET A 1 13.83 -20.57 39.11
CA MET A 1 13.94 -19.23 38.51
C MET A 1 15.39 -18.79 38.58
N PRO A 2 16.25 -19.09 37.59
CA PRO A 2 17.63 -18.61 37.62
C PRO A 2 17.65 -17.12 37.22
N ALA A 3 18.22 -16.30 38.10
CA ALA A 3 18.43 -14.87 37.87
C ALA A 3 19.25 -14.66 36.59
N SER A 4 18.68 -13.92 35.63
CA SER A 4 19.29 -13.55 34.36
C SER A 4 20.45 -12.59 34.58
N GLN A 5 21.65 -13.13 34.82
CA GLN A 5 22.88 -12.36 34.85
C GLN A 5 23.12 -11.81 33.45
N SER A 6 23.02 -10.49 33.29
CA SER A 6 23.38 -9.82 32.04
C SER A 6 24.89 -9.98 31.79
N PRO A 7 25.31 -10.64 30.70
CA PRO A 7 26.73 -10.73 30.37
C PRO A 7 27.33 -9.33 30.23
N ARG A 8 28.53 -9.11 30.78
CA ARG A 8 29.25 -7.84 30.64
C ARG A 8 29.72 -7.68 29.19
N LEU A 9 28.88 -7.06 28.36
CA LEU A 9 29.19 -6.74 26.98
C LEU A 9 29.94 -5.42 26.88
N THR A 10 30.94 -5.36 26.01
CA THR A 10 31.58 -4.09 25.63
C THR A 10 30.57 -3.21 24.89
N GLU A 11 30.68 -1.89 25.00
CA GLU A 11 29.78 -0.92 24.34
C GLU A 11 29.61 -1.20 22.84
N LYS A 12 30.70 -1.52 22.14
CA LYS A 12 30.65 -1.90 20.71
C LYS A 12 29.92 -3.21 20.45
N GLN A 13 30.06 -4.21 21.33
CA GLN A 13 29.33 -5.48 21.21
C GLN A 13 27.83 -5.29 21.48
N ARG A 14 27.49 -4.43 22.44
CA ARG A 14 26.09 -4.05 22.72
C ARG A 14 25.47 -3.33 21.52
N ALA A 15 26.18 -2.37 20.93
CA ALA A 15 25.73 -1.63 19.75
C ALA A 15 25.55 -2.53 18.50
N VAL A 16 26.38 -3.57 18.34
CA VAL A 16 26.20 -4.60 17.30
C VAL A 16 24.98 -5.47 17.60
N LEU A 17 24.82 -5.92 18.85
CA LEU A 17 23.70 -6.76 19.27
C LEU A 17 22.34 -6.04 19.12
N GLU A 18 22.27 -4.75 19.45
CA GLU A 18 21.07 -3.93 19.29
C GLU A 18 20.65 -3.79 17.81
N ARG A 19 21.61 -3.58 16.91
CA ARG A 19 21.33 -3.48 15.47
C ARG A 19 20.96 -4.82 14.86
N LEU A 20 21.52 -5.90 15.39
CA LEU A 20 21.18 -7.24 14.98
C LEU A 20 19.75 -7.63 15.41
N ASP A 21 19.32 -7.24 16.61
CA ASP A 21 17.94 -7.40 17.08
C ASP A 21 16.93 -6.70 16.15
N ARG A 22 17.31 -5.54 15.62
CA ARG A 22 16.55 -4.78 14.61
C ARG A 22 16.60 -5.36 13.19
N ARG A 23 17.22 -6.54 13.00
CA ARG A 23 17.41 -7.19 11.69
C ARG A 23 18.13 -6.32 10.64
N VAL A 24 19.01 -5.42 11.09
CA VAL A 24 19.83 -4.61 10.18
C VAL A 24 20.88 -5.51 9.51
N PRO A 25 21.10 -5.42 8.18
CA PRO A 25 22.08 -6.25 7.50
C PRO A 25 23.52 -5.87 7.91
N ILE A 26 24.41 -6.85 7.99
CA ILE A 26 25.80 -6.72 8.50
C ILE A 26 26.57 -5.59 7.79
N LYS A 27 26.42 -5.44 6.47
CA LYS A 27 27.03 -4.35 5.68
C LYS A 27 26.61 -2.95 6.14
N VAL A 28 25.35 -2.79 6.56
CA VAL A 28 24.82 -1.50 7.06
C VAL A 28 25.32 -1.26 8.49
N ILE A 29 25.37 -2.31 9.32
CA ILE A 29 25.96 -2.22 10.67
C ILE A 29 27.43 -1.77 10.60
N ALA A 30 28.19 -2.33 9.66
CA ALA A 30 29.58 -1.98 9.42
C ALA A 30 29.74 -0.49 9.03
N ALA A 31 28.91 -0.03 8.09
CA ALA A 31 28.89 1.38 7.66
C ALA A 31 28.52 2.34 8.79
N GLU A 32 27.47 2.04 9.57
CA GLU A 32 27.00 2.89 10.67
C GLU A 32 27.99 2.97 11.85
N LEU A 33 28.69 1.86 12.15
CA LEU A 33 29.65 1.81 13.25
C LEU A 33 31.06 2.23 12.83
N GLY A 34 31.29 2.57 11.54
CA GLY A 34 32.59 2.95 11.01
C GLY A 34 33.64 1.84 11.12
N VAL A 35 33.23 0.57 11.02
CA VAL A 35 34.10 -0.61 11.14
C VAL A 35 33.99 -1.50 9.90
N SER A 36 34.99 -2.34 9.64
CA SER A 36 34.91 -3.31 8.55
C SER A 36 33.90 -4.43 8.86
N GLU A 37 33.29 -5.01 7.82
CA GLU A 37 32.38 -6.15 7.96
C GLU A 37 33.02 -7.34 8.68
N SER A 38 34.31 -7.58 8.43
CA SER A 38 35.10 -8.60 9.13
C SER A 38 35.15 -8.35 10.64
N ARG A 39 35.30 -7.10 11.08
CA ARG A 39 35.28 -6.73 12.50
C ARG A 39 33.89 -6.94 13.12
N VAL A 40 32.81 -6.65 12.38
CA VAL A 40 31.43 -6.98 12.83
C VAL A 40 31.26 -8.50 12.99
N ASN A 41 31.75 -9.30 12.04
CA ASN A 41 31.69 -10.76 12.14
C ASN A 41 32.50 -11.32 13.33
N GLN A 42 33.64 -10.73 13.67
CA GLN A 42 34.39 -11.06 14.88
C GLN A 42 33.59 -10.74 16.14
N HIS A 43 32.93 -9.58 16.19
CA HIS A 43 32.04 -9.24 17.31
C HIS A 43 30.85 -10.19 17.41
N ILE A 44 30.26 -10.63 16.30
CA ILE A 44 29.19 -11.64 16.28
C ILE A 44 29.69 -12.98 16.83
N ARG A 45 30.89 -13.44 16.44
CA ARG A 45 31.48 -14.67 16.99
C ARG A 45 31.72 -14.57 18.49
N ALA A 46 32.28 -13.45 18.95
CA ALA A 46 32.48 -13.20 20.37
C ALA A 46 31.14 -13.17 21.14
N LEU A 47 30.09 -12.58 20.55
CA LEU A 47 28.74 -12.58 21.12
C LEU A 47 28.16 -14.01 21.20
N LYS A 48 28.33 -14.82 20.16
CA LYS A 48 27.89 -16.23 20.17
C LYS A 48 28.55 -17.04 21.27
N ASP A 49 29.85 -16.81 21.51
CA ASP A 49 30.61 -17.46 22.57
C ASP A 49 30.12 -17.04 23.97
N ILE A 50 29.93 -15.74 24.20
CA ILE A 50 29.42 -15.19 25.47
C ILE A 50 28.02 -15.70 25.80
N TYR A 51 27.15 -15.84 24.81
CA TYR A 51 25.78 -16.33 24.99
C TYR A 51 25.65 -17.86 24.85
N ALA A 52 26.74 -18.57 24.56
CA ALA A 52 26.80 -20.02 24.32
C ALA A 52 25.74 -20.50 23.31
N VAL A 53 25.69 -19.87 22.13
CA VAL A 53 24.70 -20.11 21.08
C VAL A 53 25.35 -20.35 19.73
N GLU A 54 24.79 -21.28 18.95
CA GLU A 54 25.30 -21.64 17.64
C GLU A 54 24.61 -20.87 16.51
N SER A 55 23.43 -20.29 16.76
CA SER A 55 22.65 -19.53 15.79
C SER A 55 22.54 -18.04 16.14
N LEU A 56 22.49 -17.21 15.09
CA LEU A 56 22.25 -15.77 15.19
C LEU A 56 20.84 -15.48 15.74
N GLY A 57 19.86 -16.31 15.39
CA GLY A 57 18.49 -16.19 15.89
C GLY A 57 18.42 -16.47 17.39
N GLU A 58 19.08 -17.53 17.84
CA GLU A 58 19.17 -17.89 19.27
C GLU A 58 19.92 -16.84 20.08
N LEU A 59 20.97 -16.23 19.52
CA LEU A 59 21.68 -15.11 20.14
C LEU A 59 20.75 -13.95 20.45
N VAL A 60 19.89 -13.57 19.50
CA VAL A 60 18.94 -12.46 19.64
C VAL A 60 17.80 -12.82 20.61
N GLU A 61 17.29 -14.05 20.56
CA GLU A 61 16.28 -14.51 21.54
C GLU A 61 16.84 -14.53 22.97
N ARG A 62 18.05 -15.07 23.17
CA ARG A 62 18.67 -15.13 24.49
C ARG A 62 19.01 -13.73 25.01
N ALA A 63 19.47 -12.83 24.13
CA ALA A 63 19.67 -11.43 24.47
C ALA A 63 18.37 -10.73 24.92
N ARG A 64 17.25 -10.95 24.21
CA ARG A 64 15.93 -10.40 24.59
C ARG A 64 15.44 -10.96 25.93
N SER A 65 15.60 -12.25 26.17
CA SER A 65 15.23 -12.87 27.45
C SER A 65 16.05 -12.35 28.65
N THR A 66 17.27 -11.87 28.39
CA THR A 66 18.18 -11.34 29.43
C THR A 66 17.99 -9.85 29.67
N GLY A 67 17.54 -9.11 28.66
CA GLY A 67 17.43 -7.66 28.67
C GLY A 67 15.99 -7.18 28.57
N ALA A 68 15.08 -7.76 29.37
CA ALA A 68 13.66 -7.42 29.43
C ALA A 68 13.43 -5.93 29.76
N GLN A 69 13.62 -5.07 28.76
CA GLN A 69 13.00 -3.78 28.67
C GLN A 69 11.84 -3.94 27.69
N PRO A 70 10.63 -3.49 28.05
CA PRO A 70 9.50 -3.53 27.14
C PRO A 70 9.89 -2.75 25.89
N SER A 71 9.95 -3.43 24.75
CA SER A 71 10.27 -2.87 23.44
C SER A 71 9.15 -1.92 22.99
N ARG A 72 9.01 -0.78 23.68
CA ARG A 72 7.97 0.23 23.45
C ARG A 72 8.31 1.13 22.26
N LYS A 73 9.47 0.94 21.63
CA LYS A 73 9.88 1.69 20.44
C LYS A 73 9.87 0.75 19.24
N PRO A 74 8.93 0.91 18.29
CA PRO A 74 8.96 0.14 17.06
C PRO A 74 10.27 0.44 16.33
N ALA A 75 10.90 -0.60 15.78
CA ALA A 75 12.19 -0.51 15.06
C ALA A 75 12.11 0.35 13.78
N TYR A 76 10.91 0.75 13.38
CA TYR A 76 10.63 1.56 12.20
C TYR A 76 9.43 2.48 12.50
N ARG A 77 9.55 3.79 12.26
CA ARG A 77 8.48 4.78 12.46
C ARG A 77 7.96 5.26 11.11
N ASN A 78 7.24 4.40 10.40
CA ASN A 78 6.33 4.85 9.32
C ASN A 78 4.92 4.98 9.88
N SER A 79 4.74 5.85 10.86
CA SER A 79 3.39 6.23 11.29
C SER A 79 2.90 7.34 10.36
N HIS A 80 2.08 6.95 9.38
CA HIS A 80 1.32 7.89 8.55
C HIS A 80 0.04 8.40 9.24
N LEU A 81 -0.18 7.97 10.48
CA LEU A 81 -1.27 8.48 11.30
C LEU A 81 -0.88 9.86 11.86
N PRO A 82 -1.83 10.82 11.87
CA PRO A 82 -1.65 12.07 12.60
C PRO A 82 -1.22 11.77 14.03
N GLU A 83 -0.21 12.48 14.52
CA GLU A 83 0.25 12.35 15.90
C GLU A 83 -0.96 12.63 16.80
N PRO A 84 -1.40 11.67 17.64
CA PRO A 84 -2.55 11.91 18.50
C PRO A 84 -2.16 13.08 19.40
N ALA A 85 -2.93 14.17 19.31
CA ALA A 85 -2.82 15.29 20.24
C ALA A 85 -2.80 14.72 21.66
N ASP A 86 -1.99 15.31 22.55
CA ASP A 86 -1.78 14.87 23.93
C ASP A 86 -3.11 14.65 24.68
N LEU A 87 -3.70 13.48 24.49
CA LEU A 87 -4.84 13.03 25.26
C LEU A 87 -4.27 12.65 26.62
N PRO A 88 -4.88 13.13 27.71
CA PRO A 88 -4.46 12.75 29.05
C PRO A 88 -4.44 11.22 29.13
N GLN A 89 -3.28 10.65 29.44
CA GLN A 89 -3.16 9.21 29.67
C GLN A 89 -4.21 8.85 30.72
N PRO A 90 -5.15 7.93 30.44
CA PRO A 90 -6.07 7.48 31.46
C PRO A 90 -5.22 6.82 32.54
N GLU A 91 -5.25 7.39 33.74
CA GLU A 91 -4.57 6.78 34.88
C GLU A 91 -5.05 5.33 35.03
N ASP A 92 -4.08 4.46 35.22
CA ASP A 92 -4.23 3.03 35.45
C ASP A 92 -5.17 2.81 36.65
N ARG A 93 -6.46 2.63 36.35
CA ARG A 93 -7.54 2.57 37.34
C ARG A 93 -8.01 1.13 37.56
N VAL A 94 -7.10 0.16 37.52
CA VAL A 94 -7.41 -1.23 37.88
C VAL A 94 -6.92 -1.50 39.30
N ALA A 95 -7.87 -1.65 40.23
CA ALA A 95 -7.57 -1.97 41.61
C ALA A 95 -6.93 -3.38 41.70
N PRO A 96 -5.88 -3.58 42.52
CA PRO A 96 -5.20 -4.88 42.61
C PRO A 96 -6.16 -5.96 43.15
N GLY A 97 -6.48 -6.97 42.33
CA GLY A 97 -7.34 -8.09 42.70
C GLY A 97 -8.57 -8.29 41.80
N GLU A 98 -8.85 -7.34 40.91
CA GLU A 98 -9.92 -7.47 39.92
C GLU A 98 -9.31 -7.85 38.55
N PHE A 99 -9.60 -9.08 38.09
CA PHE A 99 -9.23 -9.50 36.73
C PHE A 99 -10.26 -8.94 35.75
N VAL A 100 -10.15 -7.66 35.43
CA VAL A 100 -10.91 -7.05 34.33
C VAL A 100 -10.10 -7.21 33.06
N LEU A 101 -10.70 -7.82 32.03
CA LEU A 101 -10.16 -7.85 30.66
C LEU A 101 -10.25 -6.44 30.05
N ALA A 102 -9.37 -5.55 30.49
CA ALA A 102 -9.29 -4.15 30.04
C ALA A 102 -8.86 -4.01 28.55
N ASP A 103 -8.36 -5.09 27.95
CA ASP A 103 -7.91 -5.15 26.55
C ASP A 103 -9.04 -5.47 25.55
N VAL A 104 -10.26 -5.70 26.04
CA VAL A 104 -11.44 -5.78 25.17
C VAL A 104 -11.98 -4.37 25.00
N ALA A 105 -11.29 -3.55 24.21
CA ALA A 105 -12.01 -2.56 23.44
C ALA A 105 -12.99 -3.35 22.57
N PRO A 106 -14.33 -3.13 22.64
CA PRO A 106 -15.24 -3.59 21.61
C PRO A 106 -14.93 -2.77 20.36
N LEU A 107 -13.77 -3.06 19.78
CA LEU A 107 -13.38 -2.54 18.51
C LEU A 107 -14.27 -3.34 17.56
N ALA A 108 -15.43 -2.74 17.22
CA ALA A 108 -16.19 -3.08 16.03
C ALA A 108 -15.29 -2.75 14.84
N ILE A 109 -14.22 -3.54 14.70
CA ILE A 109 -13.33 -3.53 13.57
C ILE A 109 -14.09 -4.33 12.53
N GLU A 110 -15.03 -3.66 11.87
CA GLU A 110 -15.15 -3.92 10.45
C GLU A 110 -13.75 -3.72 9.91
N ALA A 111 -13.15 -4.82 9.46
CA ALA A 111 -11.75 -4.82 9.10
C ALA A 111 -11.48 -3.67 8.12
N PRO A 112 -10.40 -2.89 8.25
CA PRO A 112 -10.15 -1.78 7.33
C PRO A 112 -9.99 -2.23 5.87
N TRP A 113 -9.70 -3.53 5.65
CA TRP A 113 -9.69 -4.19 4.34
C TRP A 113 -11.07 -4.74 3.90
N SER A 114 -12.07 -4.72 4.77
CA SER A 114 -13.48 -4.94 4.40
C SER A 114 -14.04 -3.74 3.64
N VAL A 115 -13.51 -2.54 3.91
CA VAL A 115 -13.65 -1.38 3.03
C VAL A 115 -12.57 -1.48 1.97
N GLN A 116 -12.76 -2.40 1.02
CA GLN A 116 -12.12 -2.24 -0.28
C GLN A 116 -12.76 -1.02 -0.93
N HIS A 117 -12.21 0.16 -0.66
CA HIS A 117 -12.34 1.28 -1.60
C HIS A 117 -11.55 0.88 -2.83
N GLU A 118 -12.17 0.07 -3.68
CA GLU A 118 -11.65 -0.21 -5.01
C GLU A 118 -11.45 1.15 -5.68
N PRO A 119 -10.21 1.53 -6.04
CA PRO A 119 -9.97 2.79 -6.70
C PRO A 119 -10.84 2.79 -7.95
N ARG A 120 -11.78 3.73 -8.02
CA ARG A 120 -12.79 3.80 -9.09
C ARG A 120 -12.09 4.16 -10.40
N VAL A 121 -11.46 3.17 -11.02
CA VAL A 121 -10.68 3.29 -12.26
C VAL A 121 -11.56 3.41 -13.50
N VAL A 122 -12.87 3.40 -13.32
CA VAL A 122 -13.86 3.60 -14.38
C VAL A 122 -14.83 4.72 -14.00
N PRO A 123 -15.13 5.66 -14.91
CA PRO A 123 -16.23 6.60 -14.73
C PRO A 123 -17.51 5.84 -14.36
N GLY A 124 -18.23 6.29 -13.32
CA GLY A 124 -19.39 5.57 -12.75
C GLY A 124 -20.56 5.30 -13.70
N VAL A 125 -20.53 5.86 -14.92
CA VAL A 125 -21.44 5.52 -16.01
C VAL A 125 -21.20 4.12 -16.61
N LEU A 126 -20.02 3.52 -16.40
CA LEU A 126 -19.64 2.20 -16.91
C LEU A 126 -19.83 1.05 -15.92
N ASP A 127 -20.21 1.36 -14.67
CA ASP A 127 -20.20 0.40 -13.54
C ASP A 127 -21.55 0.37 -12.79
N GLY A 128 -22.64 0.61 -13.53
CA GLY A 128 -24.00 0.47 -13.02
C GLY A 128 -24.67 -0.81 -13.52
N GLU A 129 -25.76 -1.23 -12.88
CA GLU A 129 -26.61 -2.38 -13.26
C GLU A 129 -27.00 -2.37 -14.75
N ASN A 130 -27.01 -1.19 -15.37
CA ASN A 130 -27.35 -0.95 -16.77
C ASN A 130 -26.15 -0.69 -17.68
N ALA A 131 -24.91 -0.95 -17.25
CA ALA A 131 -23.70 -0.70 -18.05
C ALA A 131 -23.73 -1.41 -19.42
N VAL A 132 -24.27 -2.63 -19.45
CA VAL A 132 -24.45 -3.41 -20.68
C VAL A 132 -25.49 -2.77 -21.59
N LEU A 133 -26.63 -2.31 -21.03
CA LEU A 133 -27.70 -1.66 -21.79
C LEU A 133 -27.22 -0.34 -22.41
N PHE A 134 -26.44 0.45 -21.67
CA PHE A 134 -25.90 1.71 -22.19
C PHE A 134 -24.93 1.47 -23.35
N ARG A 135 -24.01 0.51 -23.22
CA ARG A 135 -23.10 0.12 -24.32
C ARG A 135 -23.88 -0.36 -25.54
N LEU A 136 -24.90 -1.18 -25.35
CA LEU A 136 -25.75 -1.69 -26.43
C LEU A 136 -26.49 -0.55 -27.12
N ALA A 137 -27.11 0.37 -26.36
CA ALA A 137 -27.80 1.52 -26.90
C ALA A 137 -26.87 2.44 -27.72
N VAL A 138 -25.64 2.69 -27.24
CA VAL A 138 -24.64 3.49 -27.96
C VAL A 138 -24.21 2.80 -29.25
N ILE A 139 -23.91 1.50 -29.21
CA ILE A 139 -23.52 0.74 -30.42
C ILE A 139 -24.66 0.75 -31.44
N THR A 140 -25.87 0.38 -31.04
CA THR A 140 -27.03 0.36 -31.92
C THR A 140 -27.33 1.76 -32.48
N GLY A 141 -27.25 2.79 -31.64
CA GLY A 141 -27.43 4.18 -32.07
C GLY A 141 -26.39 4.63 -33.09
N LEU A 142 -25.11 4.29 -32.88
CA LEU A 142 -24.04 4.63 -33.82
C LEU A 142 -24.21 3.88 -35.14
N THR A 143 -24.55 2.58 -35.10
CA THR A 143 -24.78 1.78 -36.31
C THR A 143 -25.94 2.33 -37.13
N VAL A 144 -27.09 2.57 -36.50
CA VAL A 144 -28.28 3.13 -37.18
C VAL A 144 -28.00 4.55 -37.67
N GLY A 145 -27.30 5.35 -36.87
CA GLY A 145 -26.94 6.72 -37.23
C GLY A 145 -26.05 6.79 -38.48
N ILE A 146 -25.04 5.94 -38.57
CA ILE A 146 -24.16 5.86 -39.75
C ILE A 146 -24.98 5.50 -41.00
N VAL A 147 -25.86 4.50 -40.91
CA VAL A 147 -26.73 4.10 -42.03
C VAL A 147 -27.64 5.26 -42.45
N ALA A 148 -28.26 5.95 -41.49
CA ALA A 148 -29.14 7.08 -41.76
C ALA A 148 -28.39 8.24 -42.44
N VAL A 149 -27.16 8.54 -42.03
CA VAL A 149 -26.32 9.56 -42.67
C VAL A 149 -26.00 9.19 -44.11
N VAL A 150 -25.62 7.94 -44.38
CA VAL A 150 -25.33 7.47 -45.74
C VAL A 150 -26.57 7.60 -46.63
N LEU A 151 -27.73 7.17 -46.14
CA LEU A 151 -28.99 7.31 -46.88
C LEU A 151 -29.31 8.78 -47.14
N LEU A 152 -29.16 9.65 -46.14
CA LEU A 152 -29.41 11.08 -46.28
C LEU A 152 -28.50 11.72 -47.34
N VAL A 153 -27.21 11.39 -47.36
CA VAL A 153 -26.28 11.88 -48.39
C VAL A 153 -26.68 11.37 -49.77
N MET A 154 -27.05 10.10 -49.90
CA MET A 154 -27.48 9.53 -51.17
C MET A 154 -28.76 10.20 -51.67
N THR A 155 -29.75 10.41 -50.80
CA THR A 155 -30.99 11.14 -51.14
C THR A 155 -30.67 12.58 -51.54
N ALA A 156 -29.84 13.29 -50.77
CA ALA A 156 -29.43 14.65 -51.10
C ALA A 156 -28.75 14.70 -52.48
N ALA A 157 -27.82 13.79 -52.77
CA ALA A 157 -27.15 13.72 -54.06
C ALA A 157 -28.13 13.47 -55.22
N LEU A 158 -29.10 12.57 -55.05
CA LEU A 158 -30.12 12.31 -56.06
C LEU A 158 -31.01 13.55 -56.29
N THR A 159 -31.48 14.19 -55.22
CA THR A 159 -32.30 15.41 -55.34
C THR A 159 -31.56 16.56 -56.01
N VAL A 160 -30.26 16.72 -55.72
CA VAL A 160 -29.40 17.71 -56.38
C VAL A 160 -29.21 17.37 -57.86
N SER A 161 -28.96 16.10 -58.18
CA SER A 161 -28.81 15.65 -59.57
C SER A 161 -30.07 15.88 -60.40
N GLU A 162 -31.26 15.64 -59.84
CA GLU A 162 -32.54 15.93 -60.48
C GLU A 162 -32.76 17.44 -60.66
N ALA A 163 -32.45 18.24 -59.64
CA ALA A 163 -32.56 19.70 -59.72
C ALA A 163 -31.64 20.31 -60.80
N LEU A 164 -30.41 19.80 -60.94
CA LEU A 164 -29.48 20.26 -61.97
C LEU A 164 -29.85 19.74 -63.37
N ALA A 165 -30.35 18.50 -63.48
CA ALA A 165 -30.81 17.95 -64.76
C ALA A 165 -31.99 18.76 -65.36
N GLY A 166 -32.83 19.38 -64.51
CA GLY A 166 -33.88 20.29 -64.94
C GLY A 166 -33.40 21.65 -65.46
N THR A 167 -32.10 21.95 -65.39
CA THR A 167 -31.53 23.24 -65.85
C THR A 167 -30.87 23.06 -67.22
N GLU A 168 -31.65 22.76 -68.26
CA GLU A 168 -31.18 22.89 -69.63
C GLU A 168 -30.94 24.38 -69.93
N VAL A 169 -29.68 24.76 -70.07
CA VAL A 169 -29.28 26.09 -70.54
C VAL A 169 -29.64 26.17 -72.02
N VAL A 170 -30.78 26.82 -72.32
CA VAL A 170 -31.13 27.22 -73.68
C VAL A 170 -30.11 28.26 -74.14
N VAL A 171 -29.14 27.81 -74.93
CA VAL A 171 -28.21 28.69 -75.64
C VAL A 171 -29.02 29.38 -76.74
N PRO A 172 -29.19 30.71 -76.73
CA PRO A 172 -29.89 31.38 -77.81
C PRO A 172 -29.03 31.30 -79.07
N GLU A 173 -29.57 30.68 -80.11
CA GLU A 173 -29.00 30.73 -81.46
C GLU A 173 -28.92 32.20 -81.89
N ALA A 174 -27.71 32.69 -82.16
CA ALA A 174 -27.48 34.05 -82.64
C ALA A 174 -27.80 34.14 -84.15
N PRO A 175 -28.35 35.28 -84.62
CA PRO A 175 -28.90 35.47 -85.96
C PRO A 175 -27.85 35.52 -87.08
#